data_AF-A0A3M1S953-F1
#
_entry.id   AF-A0A3M1S953-F1
#
_cell.length_a   1.000
_cell.length_b   1.000
_cell.length_c   1.000
_cell.angle_alpha   90.00
_cell.angle_beta   90.00
_cell.angle_gamma   90.00
#
_symmetry.space_group_name_H-M   'P 1'
#
loop_
_entity.id
_entity.type
_entity.pdbx_description
1 polymer ?
#
loop_
_entity_poly.entity_id
_entity_poly.type
_entity_poly.pdbx_seq_one_letter_code
_entity_poly.pdbx_strand_id
1 'polypeptide(L)'
;MGGIGNFLLFGLAWIVGMVIGALFLGQCLIIIRFGIPTAVRLANAGVMSSYAPVRNYAISFILLSVLLAAFTVAVFLFFPTYKFPYLFGLAITFLLANNAAGFNPNNLADFLQFNARYLPEDLKGEDIAYLCDPKTQSLSSMAGSEVFARVFGESVSNIIFYGIVVFVIFIVGKFSWWIGVILFGAYTLLFVVLFLQFIFAAGSVIIILIVNVYKSLRGEKGNWKDALFMLSASLVQGIERAVYALCVFNLYQIFFQGA
;
A
#
# COMPACT_ATOMS: atom_id res chain seq x y z
N MET A 1 0.95 -25.49 -10.86
CA MET A 1 1.63 -25.60 -9.55
C MET A 1 1.05 -24.48 -8.68
N GLY A 2 0.02 -24.64 -7.86
CA GLY A 2 -0.27 -25.62 -6.82
C GLY A 2 -0.96 -24.79 -5.73
N GLY A 3 -2.30 -24.78 -5.71
CA GLY A 3 -3.09 -23.77 -4.98
C GLY A 3 -2.77 -23.65 -3.49
N ILE A 4 -2.44 -24.78 -2.84
CA ILE A 4 -2.12 -24.82 -1.41
C ILE A 4 -0.69 -24.37 -1.12
N GLY A 5 0.30 -24.83 -1.91
CA GLY A 5 1.71 -24.46 -1.71
C GLY A 5 1.94 -22.95 -1.87
N ASN A 6 1.33 -22.34 -2.89
CA ASN A 6 1.43 -20.90 -3.10
C ASN A 6 0.75 -20.10 -1.98
N PHE A 7 -0.36 -20.62 -1.43
CA PHE A 7 -1.05 -20.00 -0.30
C PHE A 7 -0.22 -20.05 0.99
N LEU A 8 0.44 -21.17 1.28
CA LEU A 8 1.33 -21.31 2.44
C LEU A 8 2.53 -20.36 2.35
N LEU A 9 3.15 -20.25 1.17
CA LEU A 9 4.26 -19.33 0.94
C LEU A 9 3.82 -17.86 0.99
N PHE A 10 2.61 -17.55 0.53
CA PHE A 10 2.00 -16.22 0.70
C PHE A 10 1.85 -15.87 2.18
N GLY A 11 1.26 -16.77 2.98
CA GLY A 11 1.10 -16.57 4.42
C GLY A 11 2.43 -16.42 5.15
N LEU A 12 3.43 -17.23 4.77
CA LEU A 12 4.78 -17.13 5.33
C LEU A 12 5.44 -15.77 5.00
N ALA A 13 5.39 -15.33 3.75
CA ALA A 13 5.95 -14.04 3.35
C ALA A 13 5.28 -12.86 4.07
N TRP A 14 3.97 -12.95 4.29
CA TRP A 14 3.22 -11.98 5.09
C TRP A 14 3.67 -11.92 6.55
N ILE A 15 3.79 -13.07 7.21
CA ILE A 15 4.30 -13.17 8.60
C ILE A 15 5.73 -12.63 8.69
N VAL A 16 6.59 -12.97 7.73
CA VAL A 16 7.96 -12.44 7.67
C VAL A 16 7.95 -10.92 7.55
N GLY A 17 7.09 -10.36 6.68
CA GLY A 17 6.90 -8.91 6.58
C GLY A 17 6.48 -8.26 7.89
N MET A 18 5.59 -8.91 8.65
CA MET A 18 5.18 -8.44 9.96
C MET A 18 6.31 -8.47 10.99
N VAL A 19 7.06 -9.57 11.06
CA VAL A 19 8.17 -9.75 12.00
C VAL A 19 9.29 -8.75 11.72
N ILE A 20 9.70 -8.62 10.46
CA ILE A 20 10.72 -7.63 10.03
C ILE A 20 10.22 -6.21 10.30
N GLY A 21 8.93 -5.94 10.05
CA GLY A 21 8.31 -4.67 10.39
C GLY A 21 8.37 -4.36 11.89
N ALA A 22 8.04 -5.33 12.75
CA ALA A 22 7.99 -5.09 14.19
C ALA A 22 9.40 -4.86 14.75
N LEU A 23 10.37 -5.65 14.29
CA LEU A 23 11.75 -5.60 14.78
C LEU A 23 12.52 -4.37 14.31
N PHE A 24 12.38 -3.96 13.04
CA PHE A 24 13.19 -2.87 12.50
C PHE A 24 12.37 -1.59 12.32
N LEU A 25 11.26 -1.66 11.60
CA LEU A 25 10.44 -0.49 11.29
C LEU A 25 9.80 0.10 12.55
N GLY A 26 9.26 -0.75 13.43
CA GLY A 26 8.67 -0.30 14.70
C GLY A 26 9.69 0.39 15.61
N GLN A 27 10.89 -0.17 15.73
CA GLN A 27 11.98 0.43 16.50
C GLN A 27 12.43 1.76 15.89
N CYS A 28 12.58 1.85 14.57
CA CYS A 28 12.87 3.11 13.89
C CYS A 28 11.82 4.19 14.19
N LEU A 29 10.54 3.83 14.20
CA LEU A 29 9.45 4.76 14.54
C LEU A 29 9.53 5.23 15.99
N ILE A 30 9.77 4.33 16.95
CA ILE A 30 9.96 4.69 18.36
C ILE A 30 11.15 5.66 18.51
N ILE A 31 12.27 5.39 17.83
CA ILE A 31 13.45 6.24 17.91
C ILE A 31 13.17 7.66 17.38
N ILE A 32 12.53 7.78 16.21
CA ILE A 32 12.26 9.09 15.60
C ILE A 32 11.19 9.86 16.38
N ARG A 33 10.09 9.19 16.74
CA ARG A 33 8.91 9.87 17.31
C ARG A 33 9.03 10.11 18.81
N PHE A 34 9.80 9.27 19.50
CA PHE A 34 9.92 9.32 20.95
C PHE A 34 11.38 9.46 21.42
N GLY A 35 12.29 8.57 21.02
CA GLY A 35 13.65 8.50 21.56
C GLY A 35 14.46 9.79 21.35
N ILE A 36 14.64 10.22 20.10
CA ILE A 36 15.41 11.42 19.76
C ILE A 36 14.76 12.69 20.34
N PRO A 37 13.46 12.96 20.13
CA PRO A 37 12.82 14.16 20.69
C PRO A 37 12.92 14.24 22.21
N THR A 38 12.74 13.11 22.91
CA THR A 38 12.83 13.06 24.38
C THR A 38 14.24 13.33 24.87
N ALA A 39 15.25 12.70 24.24
CA ALA A 39 16.65 12.95 24.57
C ALA A 39 17.06 14.42 24.34
N VAL A 40 16.63 15.03 23.23
CA VAL A 40 16.90 16.45 22.95
C VAL A 40 16.25 17.37 23.99
N ARG A 41 14.99 17.10 24.35
CA ARG A 41 14.26 17.88 25.38
C ARG A 41 14.96 17.81 26.73
N LEU A 42 15.35 16.61 27.18
CA LEU A 42 16.02 16.43 28.47
C LEU A 42 17.45 16.99 28.48
N ALA A 43 18.18 16.88 27.37
CA ALA A 43 19.50 17.49 27.24
C ALA A 43 19.41 19.03 27.28
N ASN A 44 18.48 19.63 26.54
CA ASN A 44 18.28 21.08 26.54
C ASN A 44 17.77 21.62 27.89
N ALA A 45 17.08 20.79 28.68
CA ALA A 45 16.66 21.12 30.03
C ALA A 45 17.80 20.98 31.08
N GLY A 46 19.00 20.56 30.68
CA GLY A 46 20.11 20.31 31.58
C GLY A 46 19.95 19.07 32.47
N VAL A 47 18.93 18.24 32.21
CA VAL A 47 18.68 17.01 32.97
C VAL A 47 19.69 15.93 32.57
N MET A 48 20.15 15.89 31.32
CA MET A 48 21.17 14.93 30.89
C MET A 48 22.59 15.51 31.02
N SER A 49 23.51 14.69 31.52
CA SER A 49 24.93 15.06 31.63
C SER A 49 25.66 15.15 30.29
N SER A 50 25.06 14.66 29.19
CA SER A 50 25.67 14.62 27.87
C SER A 50 24.62 14.49 26.75
N TYR A 51 24.95 14.97 25.54
CA TYR A 51 24.19 14.72 24.30
C TYR A 51 24.43 13.32 23.71
N ALA A 52 25.20 12.45 24.37
CA ALA A 52 25.48 11.09 23.90
C ALA A 52 24.23 10.23 23.59
N PRO A 53 23.12 10.29 24.37
CA PRO A 53 21.87 9.60 24.03
C PRO A 53 21.34 9.93 22.63
N VAL A 54 21.30 11.22 22.27
CA VAL A 54 20.82 11.67 20.95
C VAL A 54 21.65 11.04 19.83
N ARG A 55 22.98 11.06 19.98
CA ARG A 55 23.90 10.46 19.00
C ARG A 55 23.69 8.94 18.90
N ASN A 56 23.57 8.24 20.02
CA ASN A 56 23.39 6.79 20.04
C ASN A 56 22.07 6.37 19.38
N TYR A 57 20.99 7.12 19.61
CA TYR A 57 19.71 6.91 18.93
C TYR A 57 19.80 7.16 17.42
N ALA A 58 20.50 8.21 16.99
CA ALA A 58 20.71 8.48 15.56
C ALA A 58 21.49 7.34 14.86
N ILE A 59 22.56 6.84 15.50
CA ILE A 59 23.34 5.69 14.99
C ILE A 59 22.47 4.44 14.92
N SER A 60 21.69 4.17 15.98
CA SER A 60 20.78 3.02 16.03
C SER A 60 19.72 3.09 14.93
N PHE A 61 19.15 4.27 14.68
CA PHE A 61 18.20 4.49 13.60
C PHE A 61 18.79 4.19 12.23
N ILE A 62 20.02 4.66 11.95
CA ILE A 62 20.71 4.38 10.69
C ILE A 62 20.95 2.88 10.54
N LEU A 63 21.49 2.23 11.57
CA LEU A 63 21.79 0.80 11.54
C LEU A 63 20.52 -0.05 11.32
N LEU A 64 19.43 0.25 12.04
CA LEU A 64 18.16 -0.46 11.88
C LEU A 64 17.53 -0.21 10.50
N SER A 65 17.66 1.00 9.96
CA SER A 65 17.15 1.33 8.61
C SER A 65 17.92 0.58 7.53
N VAL A 66 19.25 0.47 7.66
CA VAL A 66 20.09 -0.33 6.74
C VAL A 66 19.73 -1.80 6.81
N LEU A 67 19.50 -2.35 8.01
CA LEU A 67 19.07 -3.74 8.17
C LEU A 67 17.68 -3.98 7.55
N LEU A 68 16.71 -3.10 7.79
CA LEU A 68 15.39 -3.19 7.17
C LEU A 68 15.47 -3.19 5.63
N ALA A 69 16.30 -2.30 5.07
CA ALA A 69 16.54 -2.25 3.63
C ALA A 69 17.20 -3.53 3.11
N ALA A 70 18.22 -4.04 3.80
CA ALA A 70 18.90 -5.27 3.42
C ALA A 70 17.97 -6.49 3.40
N PHE A 71 17.12 -6.66 4.43
CA PHE A 71 16.11 -7.73 4.47
C PHE A 71 15.07 -7.56 3.35
N THR A 72 14.60 -6.34 3.11
CA THR A 72 13.64 -6.05 2.04
C THR A 72 14.22 -6.40 0.67
N VAL A 73 15.47 -6.01 0.41
CA VAL A 73 16.19 -6.35 -0.83
C VAL A 73 16.36 -7.86 -0.96
N ALA A 74 16.75 -8.56 0.11
CA ALA A 74 16.87 -10.01 0.10
C ALA A 74 15.55 -10.68 -0.28
N VAL A 75 14.42 -10.28 0.33
CA VAL A 75 13.09 -10.82 -0.03
C VAL A 75 12.78 -10.55 -1.51
N PHE A 76 13.10 -9.36 -2.01
CA PHE A 76 12.78 -8.99 -3.39
C PHE A 76 13.60 -9.74 -4.43
N LEU A 77 14.85 -10.09 -4.10
CA LEU A 77 15.75 -10.86 -4.96
C LEU A 77 15.45 -12.36 -4.92
N PHE A 78 15.25 -12.93 -3.73
CA PHE A 78 15.08 -14.37 -3.55
C PHE A 78 13.62 -14.84 -3.70
N PHE A 79 12.63 -13.97 -3.47
CA PHE A 79 11.21 -14.32 -3.46
C PHE A 79 10.35 -13.31 -4.25
N PRO A 80 10.61 -13.13 -5.56
CA PRO A 80 9.99 -12.05 -6.34
C PRO A 80 8.46 -12.16 -6.46
N THR A 81 7.91 -13.39 -6.44
CA THR A 81 6.46 -13.64 -6.47
C THR A 81 5.75 -13.23 -5.18
N TYR A 82 6.48 -13.07 -4.07
CA TYR A 82 5.90 -12.83 -2.75
C TYR A 82 6.21 -11.43 -2.19
N LYS A 83 6.56 -10.47 -3.06
CA LYS A 83 6.79 -9.07 -2.68
C LYS A 83 5.55 -8.42 -2.07
N PHE A 84 4.39 -8.64 -2.68
CA PHE A 84 3.13 -8.07 -2.22
C PHE A 84 2.73 -8.52 -0.79
N PRO A 85 2.64 -9.81 -0.45
CA PRO A 85 2.31 -10.24 0.91
C PRO A 85 3.32 -9.74 1.94
N TYR A 86 4.61 -9.74 1.63
CA TYR A 86 5.66 -9.19 2.49
C TYR A 86 5.43 -7.69 2.76
N LEU A 87 5.25 -6.88 1.70
CA LEU A 87 4.97 -5.44 1.83
C LEU A 87 3.67 -5.18 2.58
N PHE A 88 2.66 -6.02 2.39
CA PHE A 88 1.40 -5.94 3.12
C PHE A 88 1.60 -6.19 4.62
N GLY A 89 2.44 -7.15 5.00
CA GLY A 89 2.80 -7.41 6.40
C GLY A 89 3.58 -6.25 7.03
N LEU A 90 4.54 -5.68 6.27
CA LEU A 90 5.24 -4.47 6.66
C LEU A 90 4.29 -3.29 6.86
N ALA A 91 3.34 -3.08 5.96
CA ALA A 91 2.38 -1.98 6.02
C ALA A 91 1.44 -2.11 7.22
N ILE A 92 0.92 -3.31 7.52
CA ILE A 92 0.12 -3.55 8.73
C ILE A 92 0.95 -3.22 9.97
N THR A 93 2.20 -3.67 10.01
CA THR A 93 3.05 -3.46 11.18
C THR A 93 3.46 -2.01 11.34
N PHE A 94 3.68 -1.29 10.24
CA PHE A 94 3.86 0.15 10.24
C PHE A 94 2.67 0.85 10.91
N LEU A 95 1.44 0.53 10.51
CA LEU A 95 0.23 1.12 11.08
C LEU A 95 0.12 0.83 12.60
N LEU A 96 0.35 -0.41 13.01
CA LEU A 96 0.31 -0.81 14.42
C LEU A 96 1.41 -0.14 15.24
N ALA A 97 2.65 -0.16 14.76
CA ALA A 97 3.79 0.43 15.44
C ALA A 97 3.69 1.96 15.49
N ASN A 98 3.08 2.60 14.49
CA ASN A 98 2.87 4.04 14.49
C ASN A 98 1.96 4.51 15.64
N ASN A 99 1.05 3.64 16.13
CA ASN A 99 0.26 3.93 17.32
C ASN A 99 1.11 3.77 18.61
N ALA A 100 1.93 2.72 18.67
CA ALA A 100 2.75 2.42 19.84
C ALA A 100 4.02 3.30 19.96
N ALA A 101 4.47 3.94 18.89
CA ALA A 101 5.74 4.69 18.84
C ALA A 101 5.70 6.07 19.53
N GLY A 102 4.55 6.50 20.05
CA GLY A 102 4.39 7.78 20.73
C GLY A 102 4.97 7.83 22.16
N PHE A 103 4.66 8.92 22.87
CA PHE A 103 4.95 9.05 24.29
C PHE A 103 4.01 8.12 25.07
N ASN A 104 4.53 7.00 25.56
CA ASN A 104 3.79 6.08 26.41
C ASN A 104 4.67 5.62 27.58
N PRO A 105 4.08 5.09 28.67
CA PRO A 105 4.84 4.71 29.87
C PRO A 105 5.91 3.66 29.60
N ASN A 106 5.66 2.70 28.71
CA ASN A 106 6.63 1.65 28.39
C ASN A 106 7.85 2.22 27.68
N ASN A 107 7.64 3.06 26.65
CA ASN A 107 8.73 3.72 25.94
C ASN A 107 9.54 4.62 26.87
N LEU A 108 8.89 5.31 27.81
CA LEU A 108 9.55 6.15 28.80
C LEU A 108 10.37 5.31 29.79
N ALA A 109 9.82 4.22 30.30
CA ALA A 109 10.52 3.29 31.18
C ALA A 109 11.78 2.73 30.50
N ASP A 110 11.63 2.21 29.28
CA ASP A 110 12.74 1.70 28.48
C ASP A 110 13.79 2.80 28.25
N PHE A 111 13.36 4.01 27.88
CA PHE A 111 14.26 5.12 27.65
C PHE A 111 15.06 5.51 28.89
N LEU A 112 14.40 5.63 30.05
CA LEU A 112 15.07 5.97 31.31
C LEU A 112 16.03 4.86 31.71
N GLN A 113 15.64 3.59 31.56
CA GLN A 113 16.50 2.44 31.84
C GLN A 113 17.75 2.42 30.96
N PHE A 114 17.60 2.57 29.63
CA PHE A 114 18.73 2.56 28.69
C PHE A 114 19.65 3.77 28.85
N ASN A 115 19.13 4.89 29.33
CA ASN A 115 19.89 6.13 29.49
C ASN A 115 20.23 6.47 30.94
N ALA A 116 20.01 5.56 31.89
CA ALA A 116 20.19 5.79 33.32
C ALA A 116 21.57 6.37 33.64
N ARG A 117 22.64 5.91 32.99
CA ARG A 117 24.01 6.42 33.18
C ARG A 117 24.18 7.92 32.89
N TYR A 118 23.33 8.50 32.05
CA TYR A 118 23.36 9.91 31.64
C TYR A 118 22.43 10.80 32.48
N LEU A 119 21.63 10.22 33.37
CA LEU A 119 20.78 10.94 34.31
C LEU A 119 21.59 11.32 35.57
N PRO A 120 21.17 12.37 36.31
CA PRO A 120 21.80 12.75 37.56
C PRO A 120 21.45 11.73 38.67
N GLU A 121 22.27 11.65 39.71
CA GLU A 121 22.18 10.58 40.72
C GLU A 121 20.90 10.61 41.56
N ASP A 122 20.35 11.79 41.78
CA ASP A 122 19.05 12.00 42.42
C ASP A 122 17.92 11.31 41.63
N LEU A 123 17.99 11.34 40.30
CA LEU A 123 17.04 10.64 39.43
C LEU A 123 17.37 9.15 39.24
N LYS A 124 18.52 8.62 39.69
CA LYS A 124 18.88 7.21 39.47
C LYS A 124 18.30 6.24 40.53
N GLY A 125 17.64 6.76 41.57
CA GLY A 125 17.14 5.98 42.72
C GLY A 125 15.78 5.28 42.51
N GLU A 126 15.15 4.85 43.62
CA GLU A 126 13.84 4.19 43.69
C GLU A 126 12.73 4.93 42.90
N ASP A 127 12.90 6.22 42.64
CA ASP A 127 11.97 7.05 41.87
C ASP A 127 11.83 6.62 40.39
N ILE A 128 12.86 6.06 39.73
CA ILE A 128 12.67 5.49 38.38
C ILE A 128 11.82 4.23 38.47
N ALA A 129 12.07 3.37 39.46
CA ALA A 129 11.26 2.16 39.65
C ALA A 129 9.80 2.53 39.97
N TYR A 130 9.56 3.60 40.73
CA TYR A 130 8.23 4.10 41.06
C TYR A 130 7.51 4.72 39.85
N LEU A 131 8.22 5.42 38.97
CA LEU A 131 7.69 5.94 37.70
C LEU A 131 7.41 4.84 36.66
N CYS A 132 8.08 3.70 36.78
CA CYS A 132 7.96 2.55 35.88
C CYS A 132 6.97 1.46 36.37
N ASP A 133 6.47 1.53 37.62
CA ASP A 133 5.47 0.58 38.12
C ASP A 133 4.04 1.04 37.75
N PRO A 134 3.34 0.33 36.86
CA PRO A 134 1.98 0.70 36.45
C PRO A 134 0.96 0.60 37.60
N LYS A 135 1.28 -0.09 38.71
CA LYS A 135 0.36 -0.24 39.85
C LYS A 135 0.34 0.98 40.77
N THR A 136 1.45 1.72 40.89
CA THR A 136 1.57 2.92 41.74
C THR A 136 1.00 4.19 41.11
N GLN A 137 0.83 4.25 39.78
CA GLN A 137 0.12 5.35 39.11
C GLN A 137 -1.38 5.44 39.46
N SER A 138 -1.94 4.42 40.10
CA SER A 138 -3.34 4.41 40.54
C SER A 138 -3.64 5.28 41.79
N LEU A 139 -2.61 5.79 42.48
CA LEU A 139 -2.74 6.43 43.80
C LEU A 139 -2.50 7.95 43.86
N SER A 140 -2.09 8.63 42.80
CA SER A 140 -2.01 10.13 42.76
C SER A 140 -3.33 10.78 42.32
N SER A 141 -4.43 10.31 42.91
CA SER A 141 -5.83 10.47 42.48
C SER A 141 -6.45 11.87 42.62
N MET A 142 -5.69 12.97 42.56
CA MET A 142 -6.26 14.33 42.55
C MET A 142 -5.76 15.27 41.44
N ALA A 143 -4.66 14.96 40.74
CA ALA A 143 -4.32 15.59 39.45
C ALA A 143 -4.65 14.66 38.25
N GLY A 144 -5.07 13.43 38.54
CA GLY A 144 -5.26 12.37 37.56
C GLY A 144 -6.51 12.51 36.69
N SER A 145 -7.58 13.15 37.13
CA SER A 145 -8.82 13.20 36.34
C SER A 145 -8.70 14.08 35.09
N GLU A 146 -7.97 15.20 35.16
CA GLU A 146 -7.75 16.07 33.99
C GLU A 146 -6.73 15.48 33.02
N VAL A 147 -5.62 14.93 33.53
CA VAL A 147 -4.60 14.29 32.68
C VAL A 147 -5.17 13.02 32.05
N PHE A 148 -5.90 12.21 32.81
CA PHE A 148 -6.58 11.02 32.27
C PHE A 148 -7.66 11.43 31.27
N ALA A 149 -8.51 12.43 31.53
CA ALA A 149 -9.49 12.90 30.55
C ALA A 149 -8.83 13.43 29.25
N ARG A 150 -7.64 14.06 29.35
CA ARG A 150 -6.88 14.54 28.19
C ARG A 150 -6.26 13.39 27.40
N VAL A 151 -5.63 12.44 28.08
CA VAL A 151 -5.01 11.25 27.46
C VAL A 151 -6.07 10.29 26.89
N PHE A 152 -7.20 10.11 27.59
CA PHE A 152 -8.33 9.32 27.12
C PHE A 152 -9.06 10.03 25.97
N GLY A 153 -9.19 11.36 26.02
CA GLY A 153 -9.73 12.17 24.92
C GLY A 153 -8.86 12.09 23.65
N GLU A 154 -7.55 12.16 23.79
CA GLU A 154 -6.62 11.97 22.67
C GLU A 154 -6.64 10.53 22.15
N SER A 155 -6.75 9.54 23.04
CA SER A 155 -6.85 8.12 22.66
C SER A 155 -8.16 7.80 21.93
N VAL A 156 -9.30 8.32 22.40
CA VAL A 156 -10.62 8.14 21.76
C VAL A 156 -10.68 8.88 20.42
N SER A 157 -10.15 10.10 20.35
CA SER A 157 -10.02 10.87 19.09
C SER A 157 -9.18 10.10 18.07
N ASN A 158 -8.06 9.53 18.49
CA ASN A 158 -7.21 8.70 17.64
C ASN A 158 -7.94 7.42 17.19
N ILE A 159 -8.64 6.70 18.08
CA ILE A 159 -9.42 5.51 17.71
C ILE A 159 -10.49 5.85 16.67
N ILE A 160 -11.22 6.96 16.83
CA ILE A 160 -12.24 7.41 15.87
C ILE A 160 -11.58 7.80 14.54
N PHE A 161 -10.48 8.55 14.57
CA PHE A 161 -9.75 8.94 13.37
C PHE A 161 -9.20 7.73 12.62
N TYR A 162 -8.62 6.74 13.31
CA TYR A 162 -8.12 5.51 12.68
C TYR A 162 -9.23 4.56 12.25
N GLY A 163 -10.35 4.50 12.96
CA GLY A 163 -11.56 3.82 12.50
C GLY A 163 -12.04 4.41 11.16
N ILE A 164 -12.03 5.74 11.04
CA ILE A 164 -12.35 6.44 9.79
C ILE A 164 -11.29 6.16 8.72
N VAL A 165 -9.99 6.21 9.02
CA VAL A 165 -8.92 5.96 8.02
C VAL A 165 -8.95 4.51 7.53
N VAL A 166 -9.09 3.53 8.41
CA VAL A 166 -9.21 2.11 8.03
C VAL A 166 -10.50 1.89 7.24
N PHE A 167 -11.62 2.49 7.66
CA PHE A 167 -12.88 2.45 6.92
C PHE A 167 -12.75 3.10 5.53
N VAL A 168 -12.03 4.23 5.42
CA VAL A 168 -11.74 4.89 4.14
C VAL A 168 -10.82 4.04 3.29
N ILE A 169 -9.78 3.39 3.83
CA ILE A 169 -8.93 2.45 3.08
C ILE A 169 -9.74 1.23 2.62
N PHE A 170 -10.65 0.72 3.45
CA PHE A 170 -11.53 -0.39 3.11
C PHE A 170 -12.55 0.01 2.04
N ILE A 171 -13.14 1.20 2.16
CA ILE A 171 -14.01 1.80 1.15
C ILE A 171 -13.24 2.05 -0.13
N VAL A 172 -12.06 2.66 -0.10
CA VAL A 172 -11.23 2.93 -1.27
C VAL A 172 -10.76 1.63 -1.91
N GLY A 173 -10.41 0.60 -1.15
CA GLY A 173 -10.08 -0.73 -1.65
C GLY A 173 -11.28 -1.43 -2.30
N LYS A 174 -12.45 -1.41 -1.65
CA LYS A 174 -13.71 -1.90 -2.23
C LYS A 174 -14.14 -1.08 -3.45
N PHE A 175 -13.96 0.24 -3.41
CA PHE A 175 -14.30 1.17 -4.48
C PHE A 175 -13.34 0.99 -5.65
N SER A 176 -12.07 0.71 -5.41
CA SER A 176 -11.09 0.35 -6.44
C SER A 176 -11.43 -1.00 -7.09
N TRP A 177 -11.93 -1.97 -6.32
CA TRP A 177 -12.48 -3.22 -6.86
C TRP A 177 -13.76 -2.98 -7.69
N TRP A 178 -14.69 -2.14 -7.21
CA TRP A 178 -15.89 -1.75 -7.96
C TRP A 178 -15.56 -0.94 -9.22
N ILE A 179 -14.58 -0.04 -9.17
CA ILE A 179 -14.04 0.66 -10.33
C ILE A 179 -13.47 -0.36 -11.31
N GLY A 180 -12.73 -1.36 -10.85
CA GLY A 180 -12.25 -2.47 -11.67
C GLY A 180 -13.39 -3.23 -12.35
N VAL A 181 -14.46 -3.55 -11.63
CA VAL A 181 -15.66 -4.23 -12.16
C VAL A 181 -16.40 -3.34 -13.17
N ILE A 182 -16.57 -2.05 -12.88
CA ILE A 182 -17.22 -1.08 -13.78
C ILE A 182 -16.39 -0.88 -15.04
N LEU A 183 -15.06 -0.72 -14.92
CA LEU A 183 -14.15 -0.61 -16.06
C LEU A 183 -14.13 -1.90 -16.88
N PHE A 184 -14.18 -3.07 -16.26
CA PHE A 184 -14.32 -4.35 -16.95
C PHE A 184 -15.65 -4.49 -17.67
N GLY A 185 -16.76 -4.06 -17.06
CA GLY A 185 -18.08 -4.01 -17.68
C GLY A 185 -18.12 -3.06 -18.88
N ALA A 186 -17.56 -1.85 -18.72
CA ALA A 186 -17.43 -0.86 -19.79
C ALA A 186 -16.54 -1.37 -20.93
N TYR A 187 -15.43 -2.05 -20.60
CA TYR A 187 -14.56 -2.70 -21.57
C TYR A 187 -15.31 -3.78 -22.36
N THR A 188 -16.05 -4.65 -21.67
CA THR A 188 -16.84 -5.72 -22.29
C THR A 188 -17.91 -5.13 -23.22
N LEU A 189 -18.60 -4.07 -22.79
CA LEU A 189 -19.60 -3.39 -23.60
C LEU A 189 -18.97 -2.73 -24.84
N LEU A 190 -17.85 -2.03 -24.69
CA LEU A 190 -17.11 -1.42 -25.79
C LEU A 190 -16.65 -2.48 -26.80
N PHE A 191 -16.15 -3.62 -26.31
CA PHE A 191 -15.75 -4.75 -27.14
C PHE A 191 -16.94 -5.29 -27.95
N VAL A 192 -18.10 -5.49 -27.32
CA VAL A 192 -19.32 -5.95 -28.01
C VAL A 192 -19.76 -4.95 -29.08
N VAL A 193 -19.72 -3.64 -28.80
CA VAL A 193 -20.06 -2.60 -29.77
C VAL A 193 -19.11 -2.62 -30.97
N LEU A 194 -17.80 -2.68 -30.73
CA LEU A 194 -16.80 -2.74 -31.80
C LEU A 194 -16.95 -4.01 -32.64
N PHE A 195 -17.25 -5.14 -31.98
CA PHE A 195 -17.50 -6.42 -32.66
C PHE A 195 -18.76 -6.39 -33.53
N LEU A 196 -19.86 -5.83 -33.03
CA LEU A 196 -21.08 -5.64 -33.82
C LEU A 196 -20.85 -4.73 -35.03
N GLN A 197 -20.14 -3.61 -34.83
CA GLN A 197 -19.80 -2.72 -35.94
C GLN A 197 -18.92 -3.41 -36.99
N PHE A 198 -18.01 -4.29 -36.57
CA PHE A 198 -17.22 -5.12 -37.47
C PHE A 198 -18.11 -6.09 -38.27
N ILE A 199 -19.07 -6.76 -37.63
CA ILE A 199 -20.04 -7.64 -38.32
C ILE A 199 -20.85 -6.85 -39.36
N PHE A 200 -21.36 -5.67 -39.01
CA PHE A 200 -22.12 -4.83 -39.95
C PHE A 200 -21.27 -4.38 -41.15
N ALA A 201 -20.01 -4.01 -40.91
CA ALA A 201 -19.08 -3.62 -41.98
C ALA A 201 -18.74 -4.82 -42.89
N ALA A 202 -18.48 -6.00 -42.33
CA ALA A 202 -18.26 -7.20 -43.12
C ALA A 202 -19.51 -7.59 -43.93
N GLY A 203 -20.69 -7.50 -43.31
CA GLY A 203 -21.97 -7.78 -43.97
C GLY A 203 -22.25 -6.84 -45.14
N SER A 204 -21.98 -5.54 -45.01
CA SER A 204 -22.20 -4.59 -46.10
C SER A 204 -21.28 -4.86 -47.29
N VAL A 205 -20.02 -5.22 -47.04
CA VAL A 205 -19.06 -5.63 -48.09
C VAL A 205 -19.56 -6.87 -48.84
N ILE A 206 -20.05 -7.89 -48.12
CA ILE A 206 -20.62 -9.11 -48.72
C ILE A 206 -21.81 -8.76 -49.61
N ILE A 207 -22.73 -7.92 -49.13
CA ILE A 207 -23.91 -7.50 -49.92
C ILE A 207 -23.48 -6.76 -51.19
N ILE A 208 -22.52 -5.84 -51.10
CA ILE A 208 -22.00 -5.10 -52.26
C ILE A 208 -21.36 -6.04 -53.28
N LEU A 209 -20.61 -7.04 -52.83
CA LEU A 209 -20.02 -8.06 -53.69
C LEU A 209 -21.11 -8.87 -54.40
N ILE A 210 -22.11 -9.36 -53.67
CA ILE A 210 -23.24 -10.11 -54.23
C ILE A 210 -23.98 -9.30 -55.30
N VAL A 211 -24.28 -8.02 -55.02
CA VAL A 211 -24.98 -7.14 -55.97
C VAL A 211 -24.16 -6.93 -57.25
N ASN A 212 -22.84 -6.71 -57.14
CA ASN A 212 -21.99 -6.51 -58.30
C ASN A 212 -21.82 -7.79 -59.14
N VAL A 213 -21.69 -8.95 -58.49
CA VAL A 213 -21.67 -10.25 -59.17
C VAL A 213 -22.99 -10.47 -59.91
N TYR A 214 -24.13 -10.19 -59.26
CA TYR A 214 -25.44 -10.34 -59.87
C TYR A 214 -25.64 -9.43 -61.09
N LYS A 215 -25.23 -8.15 -61.02
CA LYS A 215 -25.25 -7.24 -62.18
C LYS A 215 -24.38 -7.76 -63.33
N SER A 216 -23.18 -8.23 -63.01
CA SER A 216 -22.27 -8.82 -64.00
C SER A 216 -22.88 -10.02 -64.71
N LEU A 217 -23.62 -10.88 -63.99
CA LEU A 217 -24.30 -12.04 -64.58
C LEU A 217 -25.47 -11.66 -65.52
N ARG A 218 -26.07 -10.47 -65.34
CA ARG A 218 -27.10 -9.93 -66.24
C ARG A 218 -26.53 -9.21 -67.48
N GLY A 219 -25.21 -9.16 -67.64
CA GLY A 219 -24.56 -8.42 -68.72
C GLY A 219 -24.51 -6.91 -68.51
N GLU A 220 -24.86 -6.40 -67.32
CA GLU A 220 -24.67 -5.01 -66.94
C GLU A 220 -23.19 -4.77 -66.56
N LYS A 221 -22.61 -3.63 -66.98
CA LYS A 221 -21.25 -3.24 -66.56
C LYS A 221 -21.26 -2.89 -65.06
N GLY A 222 -20.86 -3.83 -64.22
CA GLY A 222 -20.61 -3.58 -62.80
C GLY A 222 -19.47 -2.57 -62.58
N ASN A 223 -19.62 -1.66 -61.61
CA ASN A 223 -18.57 -0.70 -61.28
C ASN A 223 -17.60 -1.29 -60.24
N TRP A 224 -16.71 -2.16 -60.70
CA TRP A 224 -15.73 -2.86 -59.85
C TRP A 224 -14.75 -1.93 -59.13
N LYS A 225 -14.53 -0.71 -59.66
CA LYS A 225 -13.65 0.28 -59.01
C LYS A 225 -14.25 0.78 -57.69
N ASP A 226 -15.55 1.07 -57.68
CA ASP A 226 -16.25 1.50 -56.47
C ASP A 226 -16.31 0.37 -55.44
N ALA A 227 -16.53 -0.87 -55.90
CA ALA A 227 -16.54 -2.04 -55.03
C ALA A 227 -15.17 -2.26 -54.35
N LEU A 228 -14.07 -2.16 -55.12
CA LEU A 228 -12.71 -2.28 -54.59
C LEU A 228 -12.37 -1.14 -53.63
N PHE A 229 -12.81 0.09 -53.92
CA PHE A 229 -12.61 1.25 -53.07
C PHE A 229 -13.36 1.13 -51.74
N MET A 230 -14.63 0.68 -51.76
CA MET A 230 -15.38 0.44 -50.52
C MET A 230 -14.80 -0.72 -49.71
N LEU A 231 -14.28 -1.75 -50.38
CA LEU A 231 -13.65 -2.89 -49.72
C LEU A 231 -12.33 -2.48 -49.05
N SER A 232 -11.49 -1.68 -49.70
CA SER A 232 -10.25 -1.16 -49.10
C SER A 232 -10.54 -0.22 -47.93
N ALA A 233 -11.53 0.67 -48.04
CA ALA A 233 -11.94 1.56 -46.96
C ALA A 233 -12.45 0.77 -45.73
N SER A 234 -13.23 -0.29 -45.95
CA SER A 234 -13.72 -1.16 -44.88
C SER A 234 -12.58 -1.95 -44.21
N LEU A 235 -11.58 -2.37 -44.99
CA LEU A 235 -10.39 -3.07 -44.50
C LEU A 235 -9.53 -2.16 -43.60
N VAL A 236 -9.33 -0.90 -44.02
CA VAL A 236 -8.58 0.10 -43.23
C VAL A 236 -9.28 0.37 -41.90
N GLN A 237 -10.60 0.57 -41.89
CA GLN A 237 -11.37 0.74 -40.65
C GLN A 237 -11.32 -0.51 -39.75
N GLY A 238 -11.33 -1.71 -40.33
CA GLY A 238 -11.18 -2.95 -39.60
C GLY A 238 -9.83 -3.06 -38.89
N ILE A 239 -8.74 -2.72 -39.58
CA ILE A 239 -7.38 -2.72 -39.03
C ILE A 239 -7.25 -1.68 -37.92
N GLU A 240 -7.73 -0.46 -38.13
CA GLU A 240 -7.68 0.61 -37.12
C GLU A 240 -8.37 0.19 -35.81
N ARG A 241 -9.57 -0.40 -35.91
CA ARG A 241 -10.32 -0.89 -34.74
C ARG A 241 -9.65 -2.08 -34.06
N ALA A 242 -9.04 -2.98 -34.82
CA ALA A 242 -8.27 -4.10 -34.28
C ALA A 242 -7.05 -3.61 -33.49
N VAL A 243 -6.33 -2.61 -34.00
CA VAL A 243 -5.21 -1.96 -33.30
C VAL A 243 -5.70 -1.31 -32.01
N TYR A 244 -6.82 -0.59 -32.05
CA TYR A 244 -7.40 0.04 -30.85
C TYR A 244 -7.76 -1.00 -29.78
N ALA A 245 -8.41 -2.09 -30.17
CA ALA A 245 -8.75 -3.19 -29.26
C ALA A 245 -7.50 -3.84 -28.65
N LEU A 246 -6.43 -4.01 -29.44
CA LEU A 246 -5.15 -4.56 -28.96
C LEU A 246 -4.46 -3.63 -27.96
N CYS A 247 -4.46 -2.32 -28.21
CA CYS A 247 -3.91 -1.31 -27.30
C CYS A 247 -4.65 -1.30 -25.95
N VAL A 248 -5.99 -1.33 -25.98
CA VAL A 248 -6.80 -1.38 -24.76
C VAL A 248 -6.61 -2.70 -24.01
N PHE A 249 -6.51 -3.83 -24.71
CA PHE A 249 -6.21 -5.14 -24.11
C PHE A 249 -4.84 -5.15 -23.41
N ASN A 250 -3.80 -4.62 -24.06
CA ASN A 250 -2.46 -4.54 -23.47
C ASN A 250 -2.43 -3.61 -22.24
N LEU A 251 -3.15 -2.47 -22.27
CA LEU A 251 -3.31 -1.63 -21.09
C LEU A 251 -3.99 -2.39 -19.94
N TYR A 252 -5.06 -3.13 -20.23
CA TYR A 252 -5.72 -3.96 -19.23
C TYR A 252 -4.77 -5.01 -18.62
N GLN A 253 -3.99 -5.70 -19.46
CA GLN A 253 -2.99 -6.67 -19.02
C GLN A 253 -1.95 -6.04 -18.09
N ILE A 254 -1.42 -4.86 -18.44
CA ILE A 254 -0.43 -4.14 -17.63
C ILE A 254 -1.00 -3.73 -16.27
N PHE A 255 -2.22 -3.19 -16.23
CA PHE A 255 -2.79 -2.67 -14.99
C PHE A 255 -3.39 -3.75 -14.08
N PHE A 256 -3.85 -4.88 -14.62
CA PHE A 256 -4.63 -5.86 -13.87
C PHE A 256 -4.01 -7.26 -13.80
N GLN A 257 -3.11 -7.63 -14.72
CA GLN A 257 -2.41 -8.93 -14.69
C GLN A 257 -0.92 -8.81 -14.33
N GLY A 258 -0.37 -7.60 -14.24
CA GLY A 258 1.02 -7.33 -13.84
C GLY A 258 1.30 -7.37 -12.32
N ALA A 259 0.45 -8.03 -11.52
CA ALA A 259 0.62 -8.23 -10.07
C ALA A 259 0.81 -9.71 -9.74
#